data_AF-A0A5K0W0P8-F1
#
_entry.id   AF-A0A5K0W0P8-F1
#
_cell.length_a   1.000
_cell.length_b   1.000
_cell.length_c   1.000
_cell.angle_alpha   90.00
_cell.angle_beta   90.00
_cell.angle_gamma   90.00
#
_symmetry.space_group_name_H-M   'P 1'
#
loop_
_entity.id
_entity.type
_entity.pdbx_description
1 polymer ?
#
loop_
_entity_poly.entity_id
_entity_poly.type
_entity_poly.pdbx_seq_one_letter_code
_entity_poly.pdbx_strand_id
1 'polypeptide(L)'
;VYVEAYTCTSVRYHPFDPCFVAQSNGNYVAIFSSMPPFKLDKYRRYEKHGVAGFPVKCNFNLSGDILISGSSDGCVYFYDYKSTNLLRKMKAYDDACLDVACHPVMPNVLATSSWN
;
A
#
# COMPACT_ATOMS: atom_id res chain seq x y z
N VAL A 1 13.95 10.23 8.13
CA VAL A 1 14.57 8.90 8.21
C VAL A 1 13.71 8.14 9.19
N TYR A 2 13.27 6.95 8.83
CA TYR A 2 12.54 6.08 9.75
C TYR A 2 13.23 6.09 11.12
N VAL A 3 12.48 6.25 12.22
CA VAL A 3 13.07 6.27 13.58
C VAL A 3 13.62 4.88 13.95
N GLU A 4 13.13 3.83 13.28
CA GLU A 4 13.56 2.43 13.40
C GLU A 4 13.65 1.76 12.02
N ALA A 5 14.63 0.88 11.82
CA ALA A 5 14.82 0.19 10.56
C ALA A 5 13.77 -0.92 10.36
N TYR A 6 12.63 -0.57 9.77
CA TYR A 6 11.64 -1.54 9.35
C TYR A 6 11.95 -2.06 7.94
N THR A 7 11.84 -3.37 7.74
CA THR A 7 11.91 -3.97 6.40
C THR A 7 10.67 -3.56 5.60
N CYS A 8 10.85 -3.51 4.27
CA CYS A 8 9.78 -3.22 3.33
C CYS A 8 9.39 -4.50 2.57
N THR A 9 8.11 -4.86 2.61
CA THR A 9 7.59 -6.09 1.97
C THR A 9 7.13 -5.87 0.53
N SER A 10 6.85 -4.62 0.15
CA SER A 10 6.42 -4.24 -1.20
C SER A 10 6.88 -2.83 -1.52
N VAL A 11 7.27 -2.61 -2.78
CA VAL A 11 7.57 -1.28 -3.35
C VAL A 11 6.78 -1.13 -4.65
N ARG A 12 6.16 0.04 -4.87
CA ARG A 12 5.41 0.36 -6.08
C ARG A 12 5.66 1.79 -6.53
N TYR A 13 5.98 1.95 -7.81
CA TYR A 13 6.07 3.26 -8.44
C TYR A 13 4.67 3.81 -8.70
N HIS A 14 4.46 5.10 -8.47
CA HIS A 14 3.19 5.72 -8.80
C HIS A 14 3.07 5.92 -10.32
N PRO A 15 1.92 5.63 -10.97
CA PRO A 15 1.83 5.60 -12.43
C PRO A 15 2.13 6.94 -13.14
N PHE A 16 1.95 8.07 -12.45
CA PHE A 16 2.08 9.41 -13.05
C PHE A 16 3.04 10.35 -12.30
N ASP A 17 2.87 10.50 -10.99
CA ASP A 17 3.77 11.28 -10.14
C ASP A 17 5.16 10.63 -9.94
N PRO A 18 6.24 11.43 -9.85
CA PRO A 18 7.61 10.93 -9.68
C PRO A 18 7.90 10.50 -8.24
N CYS A 19 7.18 9.49 -7.78
CA CYS A 19 7.26 8.95 -6.43
C CYS A 19 7.06 7.43 -6.43
N PHE A 20 7.45 6.80 -5.33
CA PHE A 20 7.14 5.41 -5.07
C PHE A 20 6.73 5.23 -3.61
N VAL A 21 5.92 4.21 -3.36
CA VAL A 21 5.50 3.81 -2.02
C VAL A 21 6.21 2.54 -1.59
N ALA A 22 6.44 2.41 -0.28
CA ALA A 22 6.99 1.21 0.33
C ALA A 22 6.11 0.76 1.51
N GLN A 23 5.62 -0.47 1.42
CA GLN A 23 4.89 -1.15 2.49
C GLN A 23 5.88 -1.53 3.59
N SER A 24 5.70 -1.00 4.79
CA SER A 24 6.58 -1.25 5.93
C SER A 24 5.98 -2.27 6.91
N ASN A 25 6.85 -3.08 7.52
CA ASN A 25 6.50 -3.89 8.68
C ASN A 25 6.13 -3.06 9.93
N GLY A 26 6.32 -1.74 9.90
CA GLY A 26 5.84 -0.80 10.93
C GLY A 26 4.34 -0.47 10.87
N ASN A 27 3.52 -1.25 10.14
CA ASN A 27 2.07 -1.04 9.96
C ASN A 27 1.69 0.28 9.27
N TYR A 28 2.51 0.73 8.32
CA TYR A 28 2.18 1.83 7.44
C TYR A 28 2.82 1.67 6.06
N VAL A 29 2.32 2.41 5.08
CA VAL A 29 2.97 2.60 3.78
C VAL A 29 3.58 3.99 3.76
N ALA A 30 4.88 4.07 3.47
CA ALA A 30 5.59 5.34 3.30
C ALA A 30 5.66 5.72 1.82
N ILE A 31 5.82 7.02 1.55
CA ILE A 31 6.00 7.56 0.21
C ILE A 31 7.34 8.28 0.07
N PHE A 32 8.01 8.08 -1.05
CA PHE A 32 9.34 8.59 -1.34
C PHE A 32 9.35 9.28 -2.69
N SER A 33 10.13 10.35 -2.82
CA SER A 33 10.51 10.91 -4.11
C SER A 33 11.27 9.88 -4.92
N SER A 34 10.92 9.70 -6.20
CA SER A 34 11.75 8.95 -7.12
C SER A 34 12.81 9.81 -7.81
N MET A 35 12.81 11.11 -7.53
CA MET A 35 13.84 12.04 -8.00
C MET A 35 14.91 12.20 -6.94
N PRO A 36 16.21 12.30 -7.32
CA PRO A 36 17.27 12.67 -6.40
C PRO A 36 16.88 13.95 -5.63
N PRO A 37 17.08 13.99 -4.30
CA PRO A 37 17.84 13.05 -3.47
C PRO A 37 17.01 11.90 -2.84
N PHE A 38 15.99 11.36 -3.52
CA PHE A 38 15.20 10.17 -3.14
C PHE A 38 14.63 10.21 -1.70
N LYS A 39 14.13 11.38 -1.30
CA LYS A 39 13.70 11.63 0.09
C LYS A 39 12.36 10.98 0.40
N LEU A 40 12.26 10.44 1.62
CA LEU A 40 11.00 10.12 2.29
C LEU A 40 10.19 11.41 2.53
N ASP A 41 8.91 11.37 2.19
CA ASP A 41 7.95 12.37 2.64
C ASP A 41 7.61 12.11 4.11
N LYS A 42 8.01 13.02 5.00
CA LYS A 42 7.82 12.85 6.45
C LYS A 42 6.39 13.16 6.91
N TYR A 43 5.58 13.78 6.06
CA TYR A 43 4.25 14.26 6.41
C TYR A 43 3.13 13.36 5.88
N ARG A 44 3.46 12.45 4.96
CA ARG A 44 2.50 11.54 4.34
C ARG A 44 2.87 10.07 4.58
N ARG A 45 1.91 9.33 5.11
CA ARG A 45 1.95 7.88 5.31
C ARG A 45 0.54 7.33 5.33
N TYR A 46 0.38 6.08 4.94
CA TYR A 46 -0.91 5.38 4.93
C TYR A 46 -0.93 4.38 6.07
N GLU A 47 -1.82 4.55 7.05
CA GLU A 47 -1.84 3.79 8.31
C GLU A 47 -3.17 3.04 8.48
N LYS A 48 -3.32 2.30 9.59
CA LYS A 48 -4.49 1.51 10.02
C LYS A 48 -4.54 0.07 9.51
N HIS A 49 -3.88 -0.27 8.40
CA HIS A 49 -3.68 -1.68 8.04
C HIS A 49 -2.56 -2.29 8.92
N GLY A 50 -2.72 -3.56 9.28
CA GLY A 50 -1.68 -4.35 9.94
C GLY A 50 -0.88 -5.20 8.95
N VAL A 51 0.40 -5.42 9.25
CA VAL A 51 1.27 -6.35 8.51
C VAL A 51 1.63 -7.58 9.35
N ALA A 52 1.85 -7.42 10.66
CA ALA A 52 2.08 -8.52 11.61
C ALA A 52 3.10 -9.60 11.16
N GLY A 53 4.15 -9.19 10.44
CA GLY A 53 5.19 -10.09 9.91
C GLY A 53 4.83 -10.82 8.60
N PHE A 54 3.60 -10.67 8.09
CA PHE A 54 3.21 -11.21 6.80
C PHE A 54 3.83 -10.40 5.64
N PRO A 55 4.08 -11.01 4.47
CA PRO A 55 4.57 -10.30 3.28
C PRO A 55 3.45 -9.53 2.57
N VAL A 56 2.72 -8.69 3.30
CA VAL A 56 1.62 -7.87 2.78
C VAL A 56 2.13 -6.96 1.67
N LYS A 57 1.38 -6.81 0.59
CA LYS A 57 1.70 -5.93 -0.53
C LYS A 57 0.64 -4.85 -0.71
N CYS A 58 1.04 -3.83 -1.47
CA CYS A 58 0.21 -2.69 -1.84
C CYS A 58 0.33 -2.42 -3.34
N ASN A 59 -0.63 -1.67 -3.90
CA ASN A 59 -0.67 -1.29 -5.30
C ASN A 59 -1.50 -0.03 -5.54
N PHE A 60 -1.17 0.71 -6.60
CA PHE A 60 -2.01 1.82 -7.06
C PHE A 60 -3.11 1.29 -7.97
N ASN A 61 -4.27 1.95 -7.97
CA ASN A 61 -5.25 1.75 -9.02
C ASN A 61 -4.76 2.34 -10.36
N LEU A 62 -5.51 2.06 -11.44
CA LEU A 62 -5.14 2.46 -12.79
C LEU A 62 -4.93 3.98 -12.94
N SER A 63 -5.73 4.79 -12.24
CA SER A 63 -5.66 6.25 -12.26
C SER A 63 -4.64 6.85 -11.28
N GLY A 64 -4.03 6.06 -10.40
CA GLY A 64 -3.05 6.50 -9.40
C GLY A 64 -3.63 7.26 -8.21
N ASP A 65 -4.92 7.60 -8.21
CA ASP A 65 -5.57 8.37 -7.15
C ASP A 65 -5.92 7.53 -5.91
N ILE A 66 -5.88 6.20 -6.01
CA ILE A 66 -6.13 5.29 -4.88
C ILE A 66 -4.94 4.36 -4.67
N LEU A 67 -4.43 4.35 -3.44
CA LEU A 67 -3.50 3.32 -2.97
C LEU A 67 -4.28 2.22 -2.26
N ILE A 68 -3.98 0.97 -2.58
CA ILE A 68 -4.65 -0.21 -2.05
C ILE A 68 -3.63 -1.09 -1.34
N SER A 69 -3.96 -1.60 -0.16
CA SER A 69 -3.10 -2.50 0.61
C SER A 69 -3.90 -3.70 1.11
N GLY A 70 -3.27 -4.88 1.10
CA GLY A 70 -3.72 -5.99 1.94
C GLY A 70 -3.48 -5.71 3.42
N SER A 71 -3.87 -6.64 4.28
CA SER A 71 -3.63 -6.55 5.72
C SER A 71 -3.68 -7.92 6.40
N SER A 72 -2.96 -8.03 7.51
CA SER A 72 -2.96 -9.20 8.40
C SER A 72 -4.33 -9.54 8.99
N ASP A 73 -5.28 -8.61 9.00
CA ASP A 73 -6.66 -8.84 9.46
C ASP A 73 -7.59 -9.41 8.36
N GLY A 74 -7.02 -9.76 7.20
CA GLY A 74 -7.74 -10.30 6.05
C GLY A 74 -8.57 -9.30 5.27
N CYS A 75 -8.36 -8.01 5.53
CA CYS A 75 -9.04 -6.94 4.80
C CYS A 75 -8.14 -6.29 3.76
N VAL A 76 -8.80 -5.66 2.78
CA VAL A 76 -8.23 -4.74 1.82
C VAL A 76 -8.55 -3.32 2.26
N TYR A 77 -7.53 -2.47 2.31
CA TYR A 77 -7.63 -1.07 2.69
C TYR A 77 -7.41 -0.19 1.45
N PHE A 78 -8.29 0.78 1.26
CA PHE A 78 -8.25 1.74 0.14
C PHE A 78 -8.01 3.13 0.70
N TYR A 79 -6.99 3.80 0.20
CA TYR A 79 -6.58 5.13 0.63
C TYR A 79 -6.65 6.12 -0.51
N ASP A 80 -7.06 7.35 -0.20
CA ASP A 80 -6.89 8.48 -1.10
C ASP A 80 -5.39 8.81 -1.18
N TYR A 81 -4.83 8.77 -2.39
CA TYR A 81 -3.39 8.93 -2.59
C TYR A 81 -2.90 10.29 -2.09
N LYS A 82 -3.64 11.38 -2.34
CA LYS A 82 -3.18 12.74 -2.03
C LYS A 82 -3.29 13.07 -0.55
N SER A 83 -4.45 12.83 0.03
CA SER A 83 -4.78 13.17 1.42
C SER A 83 -4.37 12.11 2.43
N THR A 84 -3.97 10.92 1.98
CA THR A 84 -3.62 9.75 2.82
C THR A 84 -4.77 9.20 3.68
N ASN A 85 -5.99 9.71 3.48
CA ASN A 85 -7.15 9.29 4.22
C ASN A 85 -7.59 7.89 3.82
N LEU A 86 -8.01 7.10 4.82
CA LEU A 86 -8.67 5.81 4.59
C LEU A 86 -10.06 6.07 3.98
N LEU A 87 -10.27 5.62 2.75
CA LEU A 87 -11.54 5.72 2.03
C LEU A 87 -12.47 4.55 2.37
N ARG A 88 -11.92 3.33 2.38
CA ARG A 88 -12.70 2.10 2.57
C ARG A 88 -11.84 0.99 3.17
N LYS A 89 -12.48 0.15 3.98
CA LYS A 89 -11.99 -1.16 4.42
C LYS A 89 -12.96 -2.22 3.93
N MET A 90 -12.46 -3.33 3.37
CA MET A 90 -13.28 -4.42 2.85
C MET A 90 -12.71 -5.76 3.32
N LYS A 91 -13.52 -6.59 4.00
CA LYS A 91 -13.11 -7.95 4.37
C LYS A 91 -13.06 -8.82 3.12
N ALA A 92 -11.93 -9.49 2.87
CA ALA A 92 -11.73 -10.37 1.72
C ALA A 92 -11.52 -11.83 2.14
N TYR A 93 -10.82 -12.05 3.26
CA TYR A 93 -10.46 -13.37 3.76
C TYR A 93 -10.56 -13.42 5.28
N ASP A 94 -10.73 -14.59 5.86
CA ASP A 94 -10.60 -14.78 7.31
C ASP A 94 -9.13 -14.72 7.76
N ASP A 95 -8.20 -15.18 6.91
CA ASP A 95 -6.75 -15.06 7.09
C ASP A 95 -6.15 -13.80 6.46
N ALA A 96 -4.84 -13.59 6.62
CA ALA A 96 -4.14 -12.41 6.09
C ALA A 96 -4.32 -12.25 4.56
N CYS A 97 -4.66 -11.03 4.13
CA CYS A 97 -4.66 -10.64 2.72
C CYS A 97 -3.23 -10.23 2.33
N LEU A 98 -2.57 -11.03 1.51
CA LEU A 98 -1.15 -10.90 1.20
C LEU A 98 -0.87 -9.97 0.04
N ASP A 99 -1.63 -10.08 -1.05
CA ASP A 99 -1.38 -9.30 -2.26
C ASP A 99 -2.66 -8.63 -2.76
N VAL A 100 -2.46 -7.54 -3.49
CA VAL A 100 -3.49 -6.85 -4.24
C VAL A 100 -2.92 -6.41 -5.58
N ALA A 101 -3.60 -6.79 -6.66
CA ALA A 101 -3.25 -6.45 -8.02
C ALA A 101 -4.45 -5.82 -8.71
N CYS A 102 -4.28 -4.61 -9.24
CA CYS A 102 -5.29 -3.94 -10.04
C CYS A 102 -5.26 -4.45 -11.48
N HIS A 103 -6.42 -4.62 -12.10
CA HIS A 103 -6.49 -4.97 -13.52
C HIS A 103 -5.89 -3.82 -14.37
N PRO A 104 -4.99 -4.10 -15.32
CA PRO A 104 -4.22 -3.07 -16.01
C PRO A 104 -5.04 -2.21 -16.98
N VAL A 105 -6.27 -2.63 -17.32
CA VAL A 105 -7.12 -1.94 -18.32
C VAL A 105 -8.53 -1.66 -17.81
N MET A 106 -9.01 -2.45 -16.83
CA MET A 106 -10.40 -2.37 -16.38
C MET A 106 -10.41 -1.62 -15.05
N PRO A 107 -11.03 -0.45 -14.97
CA PRO A 107 -11.12 0.27 -13.71
C PRO A 107 -11.96 -0.52 -12.71
N ASN A 108 -11.66 -0.34 -11.41
CA ASN A 108 -12.40 -0.95 -10.30
C ASN A 108 -12.39 -2.49 -10.26
N VAL A 109 -11.52 -3.14 -11.03
CA VAL A 109 -11.29 -4.59 -10.96
C VAL A 109 -9.93 -4.82 -10.30
N LEU A 110 -9.91 -5.65 -9.26
CA LEU A 110 -8.70 -6.05 -8.55
C LEU A 110 -8.77 -7.53 -8.18
N ALA A 111 -7.61 -8.16 -8.11
CA ALA A 111 -7.41 -9.49 -7.58
C ALA A 111 -6.68 -9.39 -6.24
N THR A 112 -7.08 -10.20 -5.28
CA THR A 112 -6.42 -10.33 -3.98
C THR A 112 -6.00 -11.77 -3.76
N SER A 113 -5.07 -12.00 -2.84
CA SER A 113 -4.66 -13.37 -2.45
C SER A 113 -4.47 -13.51 -0.95
N SER A 114 -4.63 -14.74 -0.47
CA SER A 114 -4.34 -15.18 0.89
C SER A 114 -3.51 -16.48 0.84
N TRP A 115 -3.16 -17.03 2.00
CA TRP A 115 -2.45 -18.31 2.12
C TRP A 115 -3.34 -19.53 1.87
N ASN A 116 -4.67 -19.38 2.01
CA ASN A 116 -5.66 -20.44 1.86
C ASN A 116 -6.36 -20.40 0.50
#